data_AF-A0A3D2EPI0-F1
#
_entry.id   AF-A0A3D2EPI0-F1
#
_cell.length_a   1.000
_cell.length_b   1.000
_cell.length_c   1.000
_cell.angle_alpha   90.00
_cell.angle_beta   90.00
_cell.angle_gamma   90.00
#
_symmetry.space_group_name_H-M   'P 1'
#
loop_
_entity.id
_entity.type
_entity.pdbx_description
1 polymer ?
#
loop_
_entity_poly.entity_id
_entity_poly.type
_entity_poly.pdbx_seq_one_letter_code
_entity_poly.pdbx_strand_id
1 'polypeptide(L)'
;DAAFRPVDLSAAKSHLSCMIETHDRTQLIDALASHAAFDGWSQAALRRAAEASGVPLALAADWFPEPVAMIAAHSRLGDERMLAVVDDRADFAELGVTDKLHAILSRRLENAAPVKEAVRRGLTVLALPQNLYTGTRLTWDTVDAAWNAVGPADRDFNHVTKRTLLAGVYGATLTYWLANGDDDLEATQRFLDRRLREVVRIFGRMGGFRKRMMGA
;
A
#
# COMPACT_ATOMS: atom_id res chain seq x y z
N ASP A 1 16.05 52.57 6.86
CA ASP A 1 14.76 52.11 6.32
C ASP A 1 14.93 51.11 5.20
N ALA A 2 15.00 49.82 5.56
CA ALA A 2 14.81 48.73 4.60
C ALA A 2 13.31 48.38 4.60
N ALA A 3 12.58 48.88 3.60
CA ALA A 3 11.15 48.60 3.44
C ALA A 3 10.95 47.10 3.21
N PHE A 4 10.28 46.44 4.16
CA PHE A 4 9.82 45.06 4.04
C PHE A 4 8.79 44.98 2.90
N ARG A 5 9.21 44.46 1.73
CA ARG A 5 8.27 44.16 0.64
C ARG A 5 7.44 42.94 1.04
N PRO A 6 6.10 43.03 1.07
CA PRO A 6 5.26 41.88 1.34
C PRO A 6 5.45 40.84 0.23
N VAL A 7 5.66 39.57 0.62
CA VAL A 7 5.69 38.44 -0.30
C VAL A 7 4.30 38.28 -0.92
N ASP A 8 4.21 38.27 -2.25
CA ASP A 8 2.96 38.02 -2.97
C ASP A 8 2.57 36.54 -2.86
N LEU A 9 1.76 36.24 -1.85
CA LEU A 9 1.26 34.89 -1.58
C LEU A 9 0.26 34.41 -2.65
N SER A 10 -0.31 35.30 -3.48
CA SER A 10 -1.23 34.94 -4.55
C SER A 10 -0.47 34.38 -5.76
N ALA A 11 0.61 35.07 -6.16
CA ALA A 11 1.51 34.59 -7.21
C ALA A 11 2.19 33.27 -6.81
N ALA A 12 2.62 33.13 -5.55
CA ALA A 12 3.21 31.90 -5.03
C ALA A 12 2.24 30.71 -5.06
N LYS A 13 0.97 30.90 -4.68
CA LYS A 13 -0.07 29.86 -4.77
C LYS A 13 -0.40 29.47 -6.20
N SER A 14 -0.48 30.45 -7.11
CA SER A 14 -0.76 30.21 -8.53
C SER A 14 0.37 29.41 -9.19
N HIS A 15 1.62 29.75 -8.87
CA HIS A 15 2.80 29.04 -9.34
C HIS A 15 2.87 27.60 -8.77
N LEU A 16 2.54 27.42 -7.47
CA LEU A 16 2.48 26.10 -6.85
C LEU A 16 1.39 25.21 -7.48
N SER A 17 0.21 25.77 -7.77
CA SER A 17 -0.87 25.03 -8.44
C SER A 17 -0.47 24.56 -9.84
N CYS A 18 0.17 25.43 -10.62
CA CYS A 18 0.71 25.07 -11.94
C CYS A 18 1.80 23.99 -11.85
N MET A 19 2.69 24.07 -10.85
CA MET A 19 3.70 23.04 -10.61
C MET A 19 3.08 21.69 -10.21
N ILE A 20 1.99 21.68 -9.45
CA ILE A 20 1.26 20.44 -9.08
C ILE A 20 0.63 19.78 -10.32
N GLU A 21 0.06 20.57 -11.23
CA GLU A 21 -0.59 20.05 -12.44
C GLU A 21 0.39 19.51 -13.48
N THR A 22 1.66 19.93 -13.45
CA THR A 22 2.67 19.60 -14.46
C THR A 22 3.56 18.42 -14.10
N HIS A 23 3.66 18.05 -12.82
CA HIS A 23 4.59 17.02 -12.34
C HIS A 23 3.88 15.74 -11.92
N ASP A 24 4.34 14.61 -12.44
CA ASP A 24 3.81 13.30 -12.07
C ASP A 24 4.36 12.84 -10.71
N ARG A 25 3.48 12.83 -9.70
CA ARG A 25 3.81 12.37 -8.35
C ARG A 25 4.22 10.89 -8.32
N THR A 26 3.77 10.10 -9.29
CA THR A 26 4.07 8.66 -9.40
C THR A 26 5.56 8.41 -9.59
N GLN A 27 6.18 9.12 -10.55
CA GLN A 27 7.61 8.98 -10.84
C GLN A 27 8.49 9.37 -9.65
N LEU A 28 8.09 10.42 -8.92
CA LEU A 28 8.78 10.81 -7.69
C LEU A 28 8.68 9.71 -6.62
N ILE A 29 7.51 9.10 -6.43
CA ILE A 29 7.31 8.04 -5.43
C ILE A 29 8.15 6.80 -5.78
N ASP A 30 8.24 6.43 -7.06
CA ASP A 30 9.07 5.31 -7.50
C ASP A 30 10.54 5.55 -7.25
N ALA A 31 11.06 6.71 -7.70
CA ALA A 31 12.44 7.09 -7.45
C ALA A 31 12.74 7.15 -5.94
N LEU A 32 11.78 7.63 -5.15
CA LEU A 32 11.90 7.69 -3.70
C LEU A 32 12.02 6.31 -3.07
N ALA A 33 11.24 5.33 -3.52
CA ALA A 33 11.35 3.96 -3.03
C ALA A 33 12.71 3.34 -3.40
N SER A 34 13.20 3.55 -4.62
CA SER A 34 14.52 3.07 -5.06
C SER A 34 15.65 3.65 -4.20
N HIS A 35 15.62 4.95 -3.89
CA HIS A 35 16.62 5.56 -3.00
C HIS A 35 16.43 5.16 -1.54
N ALA A 36 15.19 5.00 -1.07
CA ALA A 36 14.90 4.58 0.31
C ALA A 36 15.42 3.18 0.63
N ALA A 37 15.56 2.30 -0.37
CA ALA A 37 16.21 1.00 -0.22
C ALA A 37 17.67 1.13 0.31
N PHE A 38 18.39 2.19 -0.06
CA PHE A 38 19.79 2.38 0.34
C PHE A 38 19.95 3.38 1.48
N ASP A 39 19.22 4.49 1.42
CA ASP A 39 19.37 5.62 2.35
C ASP A 39 18.29 5.68 3.43
N GLY A 40 17.31 4.78 3.35
CA GLY A 40 16.12 4.81 4.21
C GLY A 40 15.16 5.93 3.79
N TRP A 41 13.97 5.91 4.40
CA TRP A 41 12.96 6.94 4.19
C TRP A 41 13.42 8.24 4.87
N SER A 42 14.05 9.12 4.09
CA SER A 42 14.75 10.30 4.58
C SER A 42 14.67 11.48 3.61
N GLN A 43 14.97 12.68 4.10
CA GLN A 43 15.09 13.89 3.27
C GLN A 43 16.24 13.79 2.24
N ALA A 44 17.27 12.98 2.51
CA ALA A 44 18.31 12.68 1.53
C ALA A 44 17.75 11.85 0.36
N ALA A 45 16.92 10.83 0.65
CA ALA A 45 16.25 10.05 -0.39
C ALA A 45 15.28 10.91 -1.21
N LEU A 46 14.52 11.80 -0.56
CA LEU A 46 13.65 12.76 -1.23
C LEU A 46 14.41 13.67 -2.20
N ARG A 47 15.57 14.20 -1.79
CA ARG A 47 16.39 15.06 -2.65
C ARG A 47 16.84 14.35 -3.91
N ARG A 48 17.35 13.12 -3.80
CA ARG A 48 17.78 12.34 -4.96
C ARG A 48 16.61 11.91 -5.84
N ALA A 49 15.48 11.55 -5.24
CA ALA A 49 14.27 11.23 -5.99
C ALA A 49 13.77 12.42 -6.81
N ALA A 50 13.75 13.61 -6.20
CA ALA A 50 13.39 14.86 -6.86
C ALA A 50 14.31 15.18 -8.06
N GLU A 51 15.62 15.00 -7.88
CA GLU A 51 16.60 15.15 -8.96
C GLU A 51 16.36 14.13 -10.09
N ALA A 52 16.16 12.86 -9.76
CA ALA A 52 15.94 11.80 -10.73
C ALA A 52 14.62 11.93 -11.50
N SER A 53 13.55 12.40 -10.85
CA SER A 53 12.22 12.56 -11.45
C SER A 53 12.00 13.96 -12.07
N GLY A 54 12.98 14.85 -12.00
CA GLY A 54 12.85 16.24 -12.45
C GLY A 54 11.85 17.08 -11.65
N VAL A 55 11.39 16.61 -10.49
CA VAL A 55 10.44 17.35 -9.64
C VAL A 55 11.21 18.35 -8.79
N PRO A 56 10.81 19.64 -8.74
CA PRO A 56 11.45 20.62 -7.88
C PRO A 56 11.45 20.17 -6.41
N LEU A 57 12.61 20.22 -5.75
CA LEU A 57 12.74 19.78 -4.35
C LEU A 57 11.76 20.49 -3.40
N ALA A 58 11.48 21.77 -3.64
CA ALA A 58 10.50 22.53 -2.84
C ALA A 58 9.09 21.92 -2.94
N LEU A 59 8.68 21.50 -4.15
CA LEU A 59 7.41 20.82 -4.37
C LEU A 59 7.41 19.42 -3.74
N ALA A 60 8.49 18.66 -3.91
CA ALA A 60 8.63 17.35 -3.30
C ALA A 60 8.56 17.42 -1.75
N ALA A 61 9.16 18.44 -1.15
CA ALA A 61 9.14 18.68 0.30
C ALA A 61 7.76 19.12 0.80
N ASP A 62 7.00 19.90 0.00
CA ASP A 62 5.61 20.24 0.28
C ASP A 62 4.71 19.00 0.27
N TRP A 63 4.89 18.13 -0.73
CA TRP A 63 4.15 16.87 -0.82
C TRP A 63 4.49 15.87 0.29
N PHE A 64 5.75 15.85 0.73
CA PHE A 64 6.29 14.85 1.65
C PHE A 64 7.15 15.49 2.76
N PRO A 65 6.51 16.18 3.71
CA PRO A 65 7.23 16.87 4.79
C PRO A 65 7.94 15.90 5.74
N GLU A 66 7.41 14.69 5.89
CA GLU A 66 7.89 13.69 6.84
C GLU A 66 8.11 12.31 6.18
N PRO A 67 9.06 11.50 6.67
CA PRO A 67 9.29 10.14 6.18
C PRO A 67 8.02 9.27 6.15
N VAL A 68 7.14 9.40 7.14
CA VAL A 68 5.90 8.63 7.20
C VAL A 68 4.94 8.97 6.04
N ALA A 69 4.94 10.22 5.57
CA ALA A 69 4.14 10.64 4.42
C ALA A 69 4.67 10.02 3.12
N MET A 70 6.00 9.89 2.98
CA MET A 70 6.66 9.22 1.86
C MET A 70 6.26 7.74 1.79
N ILE A 71 6.35 7.05 2.94
CA ILE A 71 5.98 5.63 3.05
C ILE A 71 4.49 5.44 2.75
N ALA A 72 3.63 6.32 3.27
CA ALA A 72 2.19 6.26 3.02
C ALA A 72 1.86 6.44 1.54
N ALA A 73 2.54 7.35 0.85
CA ALA A 73 2.36 7.57 -0.58
C ALA A 73 2.79 6.36 -1.41
N HIS A 74 3.96 5.77 -1.10
CA HIS A 74 4.40 4.53 -1.73
C HIS A 74 3.42 3.37 -1.48
N SER A 75 2.91 3.23 -0.25
CA SER A 75 1.93 2.21 0.07
C SER A 75 0.67 2.34 -0.79
N ARG A 76 0.09 3.55 -0.86
CA ARG A 76 -1.13 3.84 -1.64
C ARG A 76 -0.93 3.62 -3.13
N LEU A 77 0.18 4.08 -3.70
CA LEU A 77 0.52 3.81 -5.09
C LEU A 77 0.62 2.31 -5.37
N GLY A 78 1.16 1.54 -4.43
CA GLY A 78 1.18 0.09 -4.53
C GLY A 78 -0.21 -0.57 -4.40
N ASP A 79 -1.13 0.04 -3.66
CA ASP A 79 -2.54 -0.40 -3.58
C ASP A 79 -3.28 -0.10 -4.89
N GLU A 80 -3.00 1.01 -5.54
CA GLU A 80 -3.54 1.34 -6.86
C GLU A 80 -3.02 0.36 -7.93
N ARG A 81 -1.70 0.12 -7.96
CA ARG A 81 -1.05 -0.74 -8.95
C ARG A 81 -1.38 -2.22 -8.81
N MET A 82 -1.71 -2.71 -7.63
CA MET A 82 -2.11 -4.11 -7.48
C MET A 82 -3.44 -4.40 -8.20
N LEU A 83 -4.29 -3.39 -8.38
CA LEU A 83 -5.61 -3.55 -9.01
C LEU A 83 -5.53 -3.77 -10.53
N ALA A 84 -4.40 -3.43 -11.17
CA ALA A 84 -4.18 -3.72 -12.58
C ALA A 84 -4.34 -5.22 -12.92
N VAL A 85 -4.17 -6.12 -11.94
CA VAL A 85 -4.40 -7.56 -12.13
C VAL A 85 -5.82 -7.90 -12.58
N VAL A 86 -6.81 -7.06 -12.25
CA VAL A 86 -8.21 -7.25 -12.60
C VAL A 86 -8.38 -7.23 -14.13
N ASP A 87 -7.66 -6.34 -14.80
CA ASP A 87 -7.70 -6.17 -16.25
C ASP A 87 -6.64 -7.03 -16.96
N ASP A 88 -5.47 -7.23 -16.34
CA ASP A 88 -4.36 -8.00 -16.94
C ASP A 88 -4.64 -9.50 -17.06
N ARG A 89 -5.48 -10.06 -16.17
CA ARG A 89 -5.84 -11.48 -16.18
C ARG A 89 -7.19 -11.69 -16.85
N ALA A 90 -7.17 -12.32 -18.03
CA ALA A 90 -8.38 -12.61 -18.80
C ALA A 90 -9.41 -13.47 -18.04
N ASP A 91 -8.94 -14.38 -17.18
CA ASP A 91 -9.77 -15.29 -16.37
C ASP A 91 -10.19 -14.68 -15.03
N PHE A 92 -9.75 -13.45 -14.70
CA PHE A 92 -9.96 -12.87 -13.37
C PHE A 92 -11.43 -12.87 -12.96
N ALA A 93 -12.33 -12.54 -13.88
CA ALA A 93 -13.77 -12.50 -13.61
C ALA A 93 -14.33 -13.88 -13.17
N GLU A 94 -13.79 -14.97 -13.71
CA GLU A 94 -14.21 -16.36 -13.49
C GLU A 94 -13.64 -16.96 -12.20
N LEU A 95 -12.59 -16.35 -11.66
CA LEU A 95 -11.96 -16.80 -10.41
C LEU A 95 -12.90 -16.74 -9.21
N GLY A 96 -12.74 -17.71 -8.32
CA GLY A 96 -13.35 -17.67 -6.99
C GLY A 96 -12.80 -16.53 -6.14
N VAL A 97 -13.52 -16.13 -5.10
CA VAL A 97 -13.13 -15.02 -4.20
C VAL A 97 -11.72 -15.19 -3.64
N THR A 98 -11.36 -16.40 -3.23
CA THR A 98 -10.03 -16.70 -2.69
C THR A 98 -8.93 -16.50 -3.71
N ASP A 99 -9.14 -16.96 -4.95
CA ASP A 99 -8.16 -16.85 -6.02
C ASP A 99 -8.03 -15.41 -6.52
N LYS A 100 -9.12 -14.63 -6.54
CA LYS A 100 -9.08 -13.19 -6.80
C LYS A 100 -8.23 -12.44 -5.77
N LEU A 101 -8.45 -12.70 -4.48
CA LEU A 101 -7.66 -12.10 -3.40
C LEU A 101 -6.19 -12.52 -3.48
N HIS A 102 -5.93 -13.78 -3.81
CA HIS A 102 -4.57 -14.29 -4.03
C HIS A 102 -3.89 -13.54 -5.17
N ALA A 103 -4.55 -13.39 -6.32
CA ALA A 103 -4.01 -12.68 -7.48
C ALA A 103 -3.69 -11.21 -7.17
N ILE A 104 -4.61 -10.49 -6.51
CA ILE A 104 -4.43 -9.08 -6.13
C ILE A 104 -3.24 -8.92 -5.16
N LEU A 105 -3.20 -9.69 -4.07
CA LEU A 105 -2.16 -9.56 -3.07
C LEU A 105 -0.80 -10.09 -3.57
N SER A 106 -0.79 -11.06 -4.48
CA SER A 106 0.45 -11.49 -5.15
C SER A 106 0.98 -10.37 -6.04
N ARG A 107 0.13 -9.72 -6.84
CA ARG A 107 0.52 -8.56 -7.66
C ARG A 107 1.10 -7.44 -6.82
N ARG A 108 0.53 -7.20 -5.63
CA ARG A 108 1.06 -6.21 -4.67
C ARG A 108 2.51 -6.50 -4.28
N LEU A 109 2.84 -7.76 -4.01
CA LEU A 109 4.19 -8.19 -3.62
C LEU A 109 5.14 -8.20 -4.81
N GLU A 110 4.67 -8.61 -5.99
CA GLU A 110 5.41 -8.54 -7.27
C GLU A 110 5.86 -7.12 -7.58
N ASN A 111 4.93 -6.16 -7.53
CA ASN A 111 5.22 -4.75 -7.76
C ASN A 111 6.24 -4.18 -6.76
N ALA A 112 6.28 -4.71 -5.54
CA ALA A 112 7.18 -4.26 -4.48
C ALA A 112 8.53 -4.99 -4.47
N ALA A 113 8.67 -6.11 -5.19
CA ALA A 113 9.89 -6.92 -5.22
C ALA A 113 11.16 -6.14 -5.60
N PRO A 114 11.15 -5.25 -6.60
CA PRO A 114 12.34 -4.47 -6.96
C PRO A 114 12.83 -3.53 -5.84
N VAL A 115 11.95 -3.18 -4.88
CA VAL A 115 12.23 -2.26 -3.77
C VAL A 115 11.97 -2.90 -2.41
N LYS A 116 12.17 -4.22 -2.29
CA LYS A 116 11.93 -5.01 -1.07
C LYS A 116 12.59 -4.43 0.19
N GLU A 117 13.83 -3.94 0.07
CA GLU A 117 14.53 -3.29 1.18
C GLU A 117 13.88 -1.97 1.61
N ALA A 118 13.33 -1.18 0.67
CA ALA A 118 12.58 0.03 1.02
C ALA A 118 11.32 -0.31 1.82
N VAL A 119 10.62 -1.39 1.45
CA VAL A 119 9.46 -1.88 2.21
C VAL A 119 9.86 -2.31 3.62
N ARG A 120 10.96 -3.07 3.75
CA ARG A 120 11.51 -3.49 5.06
C ARG A 120 11.76 -2.29 5.98
N ARG A 121 12.46 -1.28 5.48
CA ARG A 121 12.76 -0.04 6.23
C ARG A 121 11.51 0.78 6.52
N GLY A 122 10.55 0.79 5.60
CA GLY A 122 9.27 1.46 5.78
C GLY A 122 8.48 0.85 6.95
N LEU A 123 8.44 -0.48 7.03
CA LEU A 123 7.81 -1.16 8.16
C LEU A 123 8.51 -0.87 9.49
N THR A 124 9.84 -0.77 9.52
CA THR A 124 10.56 -0.37 10.74
C THR A 124 10.13 1.02 11.23
N VAL A 125 9.95 1.98 10.32
CA VAL A 125 9.44 3.31 10.67
C VAL A 125 7.99 3.25 11.15
N LEU A 126 7.13 2.47 10.47
CA LEU A 126 5.71 2.32 10.81
C LEU A 126 5.48 1.58 12.14
N ALA A 127 6.42 0.73 12.56
CA ALA A 127 6.35 -0.01 13.82
C ALA A 127 6.62 0.88 15.06
N LEU A 128 7.12 2.11 14.88
CA LEU A 128 7.31 3.04 15.98
C LEU A 128 5.95 3.48 16.56
N PRO A 129 5.81 3.63 17.89
CA PRO A 129 4.53 3.95 18.54
C PRO A 129 3.77 5.13 17.93
N GLN A 130 4.46 6.20 17.56
CA GLN A 130 3.89 7.39 16.95
C GLN A 130 3.31 7.16 15.54
N ASN A 131 3.76 6.10 14.85
CA ASN A 131 3.35 5.76 13.48
C ASN A 131 2.40 4.57 13.42
N LEU A 132 2.10 3.90 14.54
CA LEU A 132 1.28 2.68 14.57
C LEU A 132 -0.11 2.88 13.95
N TYR A 133 -0.74 4.03 14.20
CA TYR A 133 -2.03 4.34 13.59
C TYR A 133 -1.93 4.39 12.06
N THR A 134 -0.91 5.08 11.54
CA THR A 134 -0.68 5.16 10.09
C THR A 134 -0.39 3.79 9.50
N GLY A 135 0.49 2.97 10.12
CA GLY A 135 0.78 1.62 9.63
C GLY A 135 -0.46 0.72 9.60
N THR A 136 -1.30 0.80 10.64
CA THR A 136 -2.56 0.05 10.71
C THR A 136 -3.55 0.52 9.65
N ARG A 137 -3.67 1.83 9.45
CA ARG A 137 -4.54 2.42 8.43
C ARG A 137 -4.11 2.02 7.02
N LEU A 138 -2.82 2.09 6.70
CA LEU A 138 -2.30 1.67 5.39
C LEU A 138 -2.60 0.18 5.13
N THR A 139 -2.41 -0.66 6.14
CA THR A 139 -2.76 -2.09 6.05
C THR A 139 -4.26 -2.29 5.79
N TRP A 140 -5.11 -1.52 6.48
CA TRP A 140 -6.55 -1.55 6.28
C TRP A 140 -6.95 -1.10 4.86
N ASP A 141 -6.36 0.01 4.39
CA ASP A 141 -6.61 0.57 3.05
C ASP A 141 -6.23 -0.45 1.96
N THR A 142 -5.10 -1.16 2.11
CA THR A 142 -4.70 -2.26 1.20
C THR A 142 -5.77 -3.35 1.13
N VAL A 143 -6.22 -3.87 2.28
CA VAL A 143 -7.18 -4.99 2.27
C VAL A 143 -8.58 -4.55 1.87
N ASP A 144 -8.95 -3.30 2.14
CA ASP A 144 -10.19 -2.69 1.68
C ASP A 144 -10.21 -2.61 0.15
N ALA A 145 -9.14 -2.08 -0.46
CA ALA A 145 -8.99 -2.00 -1.91
C ALA A 145 -9.06 -3.39 -2.56
N ALA A 146 -8.37 -4.39 -2.00
CA ALA A 146 -8.43 -5.76 -2.50
C ALA A 146 -9.84 -6.35 -2.44
N TRP A 147 -10.57 -6.17 -1.32
CA TRP A 147 -11.94 -6.64 -1.21
C TRP A 147 -12.90 -5.94 -2.16
N ASN A 148 -12.74 -4.63 -2.36
CA ASN A 148 -13.59 -3.85 -3.27
C ASN A 148 -13.40 -4.27 -4.73
N ALA A 149 -12.20 -4.71 -5.11
CA ALA A 149 -11.90 -5.20 -6.46
C ALA A 149 -12.47 -6.60 -6.76
N VAL A 150 -12.75 -7.41 -5.75
CA VAL A 150 -13.35 -8.75 -5.93
C VAL A 150 -14.82 -8.66 -6.37
N GLY A 151 -15.53 -7.61 -5.96
CA GLY A 151 -16.93 -7.37 -6.30
C GLY A 151 -17.62 -6.46 -5.29
N PRO A 152 -18.86 -5.99 -5.60
CA PRO A 152 -19.61 -5.13 -4.71
C PRO A 152 -19.82 -5.85 -3.37
N ALA A 153 -19.49 -5.14 -2.28
CA ALA A 153 -19.73 -5.66 -0.94
C ALA A 153 -21.22 -6.01 -0.83
N ASP A 154 -21.50 -7.29 -0.59
CA ASP A 154 -22.64 -7.68 0.22
C ASP A 154 -22.54 -6.83 1.49
N ARG A 155 -23.36 -5.78 1.62
CA ARG A 155 -23.44 -4.88 2.78
C ARG A 155 -23.99 -5.60 4.03
N ASP A 156 -23.67 -6.88 4.15
CA ASP A 156 -23.95 -7.68 5.31
C ASP A 156 -22.94 -7.36 6.42
N PHE A 157 -23.31 -7.76 7.62
CA PHE A 157 -22.56 -7.69 8.89
C PHE A 157 -21.10 -8.22 8.85
N ASN A 158 -20.63 -8.69 7.69
CA ASN A 158 -19.36 -9.38 7.48
C ASN A 158 -18.22 -8.47 6.95
N HIS A 159 -18.47 -7.17 6.75
CA HIS A 159 -17.49 -6.23 6.17
C HIS A 159 -16.20 -6.08 7.01
N VAL A 160 -16.35 -5.77 8.30
CA VAL A 160 -15.20 -5.54 9.21
C VAL A 160 -14.45 -6.85 9.46
N THR A 161 -15.15 -7.93 9.77
CA THR A 161 -14.53 -9.24 10.05
C THR A 161 -13.73 -9.78 8.85
N LYS A 162 -14.28 -9.70 7.61
CA LYS A 162 -13.56 -10.09 6.39
C LYS A 162 -12.25 -9.31 6.22
N ARG A 163 -12.27 -8.00 6.46
CA ARG A 163 -11.08 -7.13 6.35
C ARG A 163 -10.07 -7.36 7.46
N THR A 164 -10.52 -7.50 8.71
CA THR A 164 -9.62 -7.82 9.83
C THR A 164 -8.89 -9.14 9.61
N LEU A 165 -9.59 -10.18 9.14
CA LEU A 165 -8.96 -11.46 8.83
C LEU A 165 -7.98 -11.35 7.65
N LEU A 166 -8.37 -10.64 6.59
CA LEU A 166 -7.48 -10.41 5.45
C LEU A 166 -6.25 -9.58 5.84
N ALA A 167 -6.39 -8.60 6.73
CA ALA A 167 -5.27 -7.81 7.26
C ALA A 167 -4.28 -8.70 8.02
N GLY A 168 -4.77 -9.65 8.82
CA GLY A 168 -3.93 -10.66 9.47
C GLY A 168 -3.18 -11.54 8.47
N VAL A 169 -3.87 -12.00 7.41
CA VAL A 169 -3.24 -12.78 6.33
C VAL A 169 -2.18 -11.98 5.60
N TYR A 170 -2.50 -10.74 5.21
CA TYR A 170 -1.59 -9.86 4.48
C TYR A 170 -0.36 -9.52 5.32
N GLY A 171 -0.54 -9.10 6.59
CA GLY A 171 0.56 -8.80 7.50
C GLY A 171 1.50 -10.00 7.75
N ALA A 172 0.93 -11.20 7.91
CA ALA A 172 1.72 -12.43 8.03
C ALA A 172 2.49 -12.75 6.73
N THR A 173 1.84 -12.57 5.57
CA THR A 173 2.45 -12.81 4.25
C THR A 173 3.57 -11.82 3.97
N LEU A 174 3.36 -10.54 4.26
CA LEU A 174 4.36 -9.48 4.11
C LEU A 174 5.60 -9.76 4.97
N THR A 175 5.40 -10.15 6.24
CA THR A 175 6.50 -10.53 7.14
C THR A 175 7.24 -11.76 6.64
N TYR A 176 6.51 -12.80 6.18
CA TYR A 176 7.10 -14.00 5.59
C TYR A 176 7.94 -13.67 4.35
N TRP A 177 7.39 -12.88 3.43
CA TRP A 177 8.08 -12.41 2.22
C TRP A 177 9.36 -11.66 2.53
N LEU A 178 9.34 -10.75 3.52
CA LEU A 178 10.53 -9.99 3.91
C LEU A 178 11.60 -10.85 4.58
N ALA A 179 11.23 -11.92 5.28
CA ALA A 179 12.17 -12.85 5.90
C ALA A 179 12.73 -13.87 4.90
N ASN A 180 12.01 -14.14 3.82
CA ASN A 180 12.37 -15.11 2.81
C ASN A 180 13.34 -14.52 1.76
N GLY A 181 14.30 -15.33 1.30
CA GLY A 181 15.30 -14.96 0.28
C GLY A 181 14.91 -15.37 -1.14
N ASP A 182 13.67 -15.82 -1.34
CA ASP A 182 13.15 -16.25 -2.63
C ASP A 182 12.92 -15.05 -3.57
N ASP A 183 13.53 -15.11 -4.75
CA ASP A 183 13.50 -14.05 -5.74
C ASP A 183 12.24 -14.11 -6.61
N ASP A 184 11.67 -15.30 -6.81
CA ASP A 184 10.53 -15.53 -7.72
C ASP A 184 9.15 -15.44 -7.02
N LEU A 185 9.15 -15.22 -5.70
CA LEU A 185 7.97 -15.16 -4.84
C LEU A 185 7.17 -16.47 -4.73
N GLU A 186 7.62 -17.59 -5.28
CA GLU A 186 6.86 -18.84 -5.32
C GLU A 186 6.53 -19.35 -3.91
N ALA A 187 7.50 -19.35 -3.01
CA ALA A 187 7.28 -19.74 -1.62
C ALA A 187 6.32 -18.78 -0.91
N THR A 188 6.41 -17.48 -1.22
CA THR A 188 5.52 -16.44 -0.68
C THR A 188 4.09 -16.60 -1.19
N GLN A 189 3.91 -16.85 -2.48
CA GLN A 189 2.60 -17.09 -3.09
C GLN A 189 1.94 -18.36 -2.54
N ARG A 190 2.70 -19.45 -2.33
CA ARG A 190 2.21 -20.66 -1.66
C ARG A 190 1.83 -20.41 -0.19
N PHE A 191 2.61 -19.58 0.51
CA PHE A 191 2.29 -19.19 1.88
C PHE A 191 0.97 -18.43 1.94
N LEU A 192 0.80 -17.41 1.08
CA LEU A 192 -0.42 -16.61 0.97
C LEU A 192 -1.64 -17.49 0.70
N ASP A 193 -1.54 -18.36 -0.30
CA ASP A 193 -2.59 -19.29 -0.71
C ASP A 193 -3.06 -20.19 0.46
N ARG A 194 -2.12 -20.76 1.21
CA ARG A 194 -2.44 -21.52 2.43
C ARG A 194 -3.18 -20.67 3.47
N ARG A 195 -2.74 -19.44 3.73
CA ARG A 195 -3.37 -18.53 4.72
C ARG A 195 -4.77 -18.11 4.30
N LEU A 196 -4.99 -17.80 3.02
CA LEU A 196 -6.32 -17.46 2.51
C LEU A 196 -7.30 -18.64 2.63
N ARG A 197 -6.87 -19.88 2.34
CA ARG A 197 -7.69 -21.08 2.54
C ARG A 197 -8.04 -21.34 4.00
N GLU A 198 -7.15 -21.02 4.93
CA GLU A 198 -7.44 -21.12 6.37
C GLU A 198 -8.53 -20.13 6.80
N VAL A 199 -8.51 -18.90 6.28
CA VAL A 199 -9.56 -17.91 6.52
C VAL A 199 -10.92 -18.42 6.04
N VAL A 200 -11.00 -19.04 4.85
CA VAL A 200 -12.25 -19.66 4.36
C VAL A 200 -12.75 -20.74 5.32
N ARG A 201 -11.87 -21.61 5.83
CA ARG A 201 -12.24 -22.65 6.80
C ARG A 201 -12.78 -22.05 8.10
N ILE A 202 -12.15 -20.99 8.60
CA ILE A 202 -12.59 -20.28 9.81
C ILE A 202 -13.97 -19.64 9.57
N PHE A 203 -14.17 -18.99 8.43
CA PHE A 203 -15.47 -18.43 8.03
C PHE A 203 -16.56 -19.48 7.93
N GLY A 204 -16.30 -20.60 7.25
CA GLY A 204 -17.27 -21.71 7.14
C GLY A 204 -17.67 -22.27 8.51
N ARG A 205 -16.70 -22.39 9.43
CA ARG A 205 -16.96 -22.83 10.81
C ARG A 205 -17.79 -21.81 11.60
N MET A 206 -17.50 -20.51 11.48
CA MET A 206 -18.28 -19.46 12.16
C MET A 206 -19.70 -19.34 11.61
N GLY A 207 -19.88 -19.44 10.29
CA GLY A 207 -21.21 -19.46 9.65
C GLY A 207 -22.04 -20.68 10.08
N GLY A 208 -21.42 -21.86 10.15
CA GLY A 208 -22.05 -23.08 10.66
C GLY A 208 -22.39 -23.02 12.16
N PHE A 209 -21.49 -22.43 12.97
CA PHE A 209 -21.72 -22.22 14.40
C PHE A 209 -22.87 -21.25 14.66
N ARG A 210 -22.98 -20.17 13.87
CA ARG A 210 -24.09 -19.22 13.97
C ARG A 210 -25.42 -19.83 13.52
N LYS A 211 -25.44 -20.63 12.44
CA LYS A 211 -26.66 -21.36 12.01
C LYS A 211 -27.16 -22.31 13.11
N ARG A 212 -26.26 -22.91 13.89
CA ARG A 212 -26.59 -23.73 15.07
C ARG A 212 -27.03 -22.93 16.29
N MET A 213 -26.54 -21.70 16.47
CA MET A 213 -26.89 -20.85 17.61
C MET A 213 -28.20 -20.07 17.41
N MET A 214 -28.55 -19.71 16.17
CA MET A 214 -29.82 -19.04 15.83
C MET A 214 -30.92 -20.02 15.37
N GLY A 215 -30.65 -21.32 15.50
CA GLY A 215 -31.59 -22.41 15.24
C GLY A 215 -31.74 -23.28 16.48
N ALA A 216 -32.24 -22.67 17.56
CA ALA A 216 -32.86 -23.26 18.75
C ALA A 216 -33.79 -22.20 19.35
#